data_AF-A0A2J6H1G4-F1
#
_entry.id   AF-A0A2J6H1G4-F1
#
_cell.length_a   1.000
_cell.length_b   1.000
_cell.length_c   1.000
_cell.angle_alpha   90.00
_cell.angle_beta   90.00
_cell.angle_gamma   90.00
#
_symmetry.space_group_name_H-M   'P 1'
#
loop_
_entity.id
_entity.type
_entity.pdbx_description
1 polymer ?
#
loop_
_entity_poly.entity_id
_entity_poly.type
_entity_poly.pdbx_seq_one_letter_code
_entity_poly.pdbx_strand_id
1 'polypeptide(L)' 'MARDNKINLPSSGAGLTSYYGEQKSLIQFKPSLVIVFVIIIIIIEVFLHTQGLKVLGII' A
#
# COMPACT_ATOMS: atom_id res chain seq x y z
N MET A 1 34.88 -43.53 -23.90
CA MET A 1 33.46 -43.29 -23.60
C MET A 1 33.33 -42.78 -22.17
N ALA A 2 33.29 -41.46 -21.96
CA ALA A 2 33.00 -40.80 -20.67
C ALA A 2 32.87 -39.25 -20.81
N ARG A 3 32.35 -38.74 -21.94
CA ARG A 3 32.21 -37.28 -22.19
C ARG A 3 30.80 -36.84 -22.59
N ASP A 4 29.81 -37.72 -22.49
CA ASP A 4 28.44 -37.47 -22.98
C ASP A 4 27.40 -37.19 -21.89
N ASN A 5 27.80 -37.01 -20.64
CA ASN A 5 26.86 -36.58 -19.60
C ASN A 5 26.93 -35.06 -19.46
N LYS A 6 26.33 -34.35 -20.41
CA LYS A 6 26.03 -32.92 -20.27
C LYS A 6 24.84 -32.80 -19.33
N ILE A 7 25.11 -33.00 -18.04
CA ILE A 7 24.12 -32.82 -16.97
C ILE A 7 23.75 -31.34 -16.98
N ASN A 8 22.62 -31.01 -17.59
CA ASN A 8 22.04 -29.67 -17.51
C ASN A 8 21.51 -29.52 -16.09
N LEU A 9 22.38 -29.11 -15.18
CA LEU A 9 21.99 -28.60 -13.88
C LEU A 9 21.06 -27.40 -14.15
N PRO A 10 19.79 -27.42 -13.70
CA PRO A 10 19.00 -26.20 -13.73
C PRO A 10 19.78 -25.19 -12.90
N SER A 11 20.09 -24.03 -13.50
CA SER A 11 20.77 -22.97 -12.77
C SER A 11 19.96 -22.74 -11.51
N SER A 12 20.60 -22.91 -10.36
CA SER A 12 20.11 -22.53 -9.05
C SER A 12 19.87 -21.01 -9.02
N GLY A 13 18.85 -20.58 -9.76
CA GLY A 13 18.36 -19.21 -9.89
C GLY A 13 16.89 -19.10 -9.45
N ALA A 14 16.33 -20.20 -8.95
CA ALA A 14 14.98 -20.30 -8.41
C ALA A 14 14.90 -19.91 -6.92
N GLY A 15 15.71 -18.95 -6.48
CA GLY A 15 15.82 -18.56 -5.07
C GLY A 15 15.72 -17.07 -4.77
N LEU A 16 15.69 -16.20 -5.79
CA LEU A 16 15.67 -14.74 -5.60
C LEU A 16 14.78 -13.99 -6.61
N THR A 17 13.89 -14.70 -7.31
CA THR A 17 12.70 -14.02 -7.88
C THR A 17 11.79 -13.73 -6.71
N SER A 18 12.16 -12.66 -6.01
CA SER A 18 11.38 -12.01 -5.00
C SER A 18 10.05 -11.63 -5.65
N TYR A 19 9.02 -12.45 -5.45
CA TYR A 19 7.64 -12.18 -5.84
C TYR A 19 7.06 -10.90 -5.17
N TYR A 20 7.92 -10.05 -4.59
CA TYR A 20 7.62 -8.68 -4.24
C TYR A 20 7.44 -7.77 -5.48
N GLY A 21 7.74 -8.25 -6.69
CA GLY A 21 7.50 -7.53 -7.94
C GLY A 21 6.05 -7.55 -8.44
N GLU A 22 5.17 -8.36 -7.85
CA GLU A 22 3.81 -8.59 -8.38
C GLU A 22 2.67 -8.08 -7.50
N GLN A 23 2.93 -7.19 -6.55
CA GLN A 23 1.89 -6.23 -6.17
C GLN A 23 2.08 -4.95 -6.97
N LYS A 24 1.81 -5.04 -8.29
CA LYS A 24 1.34 -3.87 -9.05
C LYS A 24 -0.02 -3.50 -8.47
N SER A 25 -0.05 -2.80 -7.34
CA SER A 25 -1.28 -2.17 -6.88
C SER A 25 -1.70 -1.23 -8.00
N LEU A 26 -2.80 -1.57 -8.68
CA LEU A 26 -3.37 -0.80 -9.78
C LEU A 26 -3.72 0.64 -9.34
N ILE A 27 -3.77 0.88 -8.03
CA ILE A 27 -4.02 2.17 -7.40
C ILE A 27 -3.00 2.36 -6.27
N GLN A 28 -1.87 3.00 -6.57
CA GLN A 28 -0.90 3.44 -5.56
C GLN A 28 -1.37 4.76 -4.96
N PHE A 29 -2.05 4.72 -3.83
CA PHE A 29 -2.28 5.93 -3.05
C PHE A 29 -0.95 6.36 -2.43
N LYS A 30 -0.46 7.53 -2.84
CA LYS A 30 0.72 8.13 -2.21
C LYS A 30 0.41 8.31 -0.72
N PRO A 31 1.28 7.88 0.22
CA PRO A 31 1.08 8.08 1.66
C PRO A 31 0.80 9.55 2.02
N SER A 32 1.38 10.47 1.26
CA SER A 32 1.11 11.92 1.37
C SER A 32 -0.37 12.28 1.22
N LEU A 33 -1.11 11.64 0.29
CA LEU A 33 -2.52 11.93 0.08
C LEU A 33 -3.38 11.44 1.24
N VAL A 34 -3.03 10.29 1.83
CA VAL A 34 -3.71 9.75 3.01
C VAL A 34 -3.56 10.69 4.19
N ILE A 35 -2.35 11.19 4.43
CA ILE A 35 -2.06 12.12 5.53
C ILE A 35 -2.87 13.42 5.37
N VAL A 36 -2.94 13.98 4.15
CA VAL A 36 -3.73 15.18 3.88
C VAL A 36 -5.23 14.94 4.12
N PHE A 37 -5.76 13.79 3.68
CA PHE A 37 -7.15 13.42 3.92
C PHE A 37 -7.49 13.33 5.41
N VAL A 38 -6.60 12.73 6.21
CA VAL A 38 -6.78 12.61 7.66
C VAL A 38 -6.83 14.00 8.31
N ILE A 39 -5.94 14.92 7.93
CA ILE A 39 -5.94 16.29 8.45
C ILE A 39 -7.25 17.01 8.11
N ILE A 40 -7.76 16.86 6.88
CA ILE A 40 -9.03 17.45 6.46
C ILE A 40 -10.19 16.93 7.33
N ILE A 41 -10.25 15.62 7.56
CA ILE A 41 -11.30 15.00 8.40
C ILE A 41 -11.26 15.57 9.82
N ILE A 42 -10.07 15.68 10.42
CA ILE A 42 -9.91 16.25 11.77
C ILE A 42 -10.42 17.70 11.82
N ILE A 43 -10.12 18.51 10.80
CA ILE A 43 -10.62 19.90 10.73
C ILE A 43 -12.16 19.92 10.66
N ILE A 44 -12.75 19.02 9.86
CA ILE A 44 -14.21 18.90 9.75
C ILE A 44 -14.81 18.46 11.09
N GLU A 45 -14.24 17.47 11.77
CA GLU A 45 -14.70 17.02 13.09
C GLU A 45 -14.61 18.12 14.14
N VAL A 46 -13.53 18.91 14.16
CA VAL A 46 -13.37 20.03 15.10
C VAL A 46 -14.38 21.15 14.80
N PHE A 47 -14.59 21.46 13.53
CA PHE A 47 -15.61 22.43 13.12
C PHE A 47 -17.02 21.95 13.50
N LEU A 48 -17.30 20.66 13.30
CA LEU A 48 -18.55 20.04 13.71
C LEU A 48 -18.66 19.93 15.24
N HIS A 49 -17.60 19.77 16.01
CA HIS A 49 -17.71 19.74 17.46
C HIS A 49 -17.97 21.13 18.05
N THR A 50 -17.35 22.16 17.47
CA THR A 50 -17.51 23.56 17.92
C THR A 50 -18.85 24.16 17.51
N GLN A 51 -19.33 23.86 16.31
CA GLN A 51 -20.60 24.41 15.79
C GLN A 51 -21.72 23.38 15.69
N GLY A 52 -21.42 22.08 15.67
CA GLY A 52 -22.43 21.02 15.59
C GLY A 52 -23.28 20.89 16.85
N LEU A 53 -22.83 21.30 18.03
CA LEU A 53 -23.77 21.45 19.15
C LEU A 53 -24.91 22.45 18.83
N LYS A 54 -24.62 23.50 18.04
CA LYS A 54 -25.59 24.48 17.54
C LYS A 54 -26.29 24.06 16.24
N VAL A 55 -25.57 23.42 15.32
CA VAL A 55 -26.09 22.99 13.99
C VAL A 55 -26.92 21.71 14.08
N LEU A 56 -26.58 20.80 15.01
CA LEU A 56 -27.30 19.57 15.31
C LEU A 56 -28.43 19.82 16.34
N GLY A 57 -28.62 21.06 16.80
CA GLY A 57 -29.80 21.52 17.54
C GLY A 57 -29.99 20.91 18.93
N ILE A 58 -28.89 20.53 19.61
CA ILE A 58 -28.93 19.89 20.94
C ILE A 58 -28.96 20.94 22.08
N ILE A 59 -28.74 22.22 21.77
CA ILE A 59 -28.91 23.39 22.66
C ILE A 59 -29.58 24.50 21.86
#